data_AF-A0AAX1Z0F5-F1
#
_entry.id   AF-A0AAX1Z0F5-F1
#
_cell.length_a   1.000
_cell.length_b   1.000
_cell.length_c   1.000
_cell.angle_alpha   90.00
_cell.angle_beta   90.00
_cell.angle_gamma   90.00
#
_symmetry.space_group_name_H-M   'P 1'
#
loop_
_entity.id
_entity.type
_entity.pdbx_description
1 polymer ?
#
loop_
_entity_poly.entity_id
_entity_poly.type
_entity_poly.pdbx_seq_one_letter_code
_entity_poly.pdbx_strand_id
1 'polypeptide(L)'
;DEEGRIIWALYNDIEKGKLKDPRDIDSTPESRNKFDDAMDGYENGMVTRFDVDTPNDWSEQQATLFKDTLVLSAKLAALTPPQGYPNAPRYYSPERLEI
;
A
#
# COMPACT_ATOMS: atom_id res chain seq x y z
N ASP A 1 -0.76 -2.53 -3.30
CA ASP A 1 -1.17 -3.43 -4.42
C ASP A 1 -2.69 -3.48 -4.49
N GLU A 2 -3.25 -4.04 -5.56
CA GLU A 2 -4.70 -4.14 -5.77
C GLU A 2 -5.45 -4.91 -4.66
N GLU A 3 -4.77 -5.82 -3.96
CA GLU A 3 -5.36 -6.66 -2.92
C GLU A 3 -5.29 -6.02 -1.51
N GLY A 4 -4.64 -4.86 -1.37
CA GLY A 4 -4.47 -4.19 -0.08
C GLY A 4 -3.58 -4.96 0.90
N ARG A 5 -2.64 -5.77 0.42
CA ARG A 5 -1.80 -6.65 1.26
C ARG A 5 -0.97 -5.87 2.28
N ILE A 6 -0.51 -4.67 1.90
CA ILE A 6 0.18 -3.73 2.79
C ILE A 6 -0.72 -3.32 3.96
N ILE A 7 -1.99 -2.99 3.67
CA ILE A 7 -2.96 -2.59 4.71
C ILE A 7 -3.22 -3.76 5.66
N TRP A 8 -3.39 -4.98 5.15
CA TRP A 8 -3.57 -6.18 5.99
C TRP A 8 -2.35 -6.49 6.85
N ALA A 9 -1.14 -6.30 6.34
CA ALA A 9 0.10 -6.50 7.10
C ALA A 9 0.20 -5.52 8.27
N LEU A 10 -0.08 -4.23 8.02
CA LEU A 10 -0.12 -3.19 9.05
C LEU A 10 -1.17 -3.50 10.12
N TYR A 11 -2.39 -3.89 9.71
CA TYR A 11 -3.46 -4.28 10.64
C TYR A 11 -3.05 -5.45 11.55
N ASN A 12 -2.43 -6.48 10.96
CA ASN A 12 -1.98 -7.65 11.70
C ASN A 12 -0.89 -7.31 12.74
N ASP A 13 0.03 -6.40 12.40
CA ASP A 13 1.06 -5.95 13.33
C ASP A 13 0.51 -5.03 14.43
N ILE A 14 -0.56 -4.27 14.15
CA ILE A 14 -1.33 -3.54 15.17
C ILE A 14 -2.04 -4.52 16.11
N GLU A 15 -2.77 -5.51 15.59
CA GLU A 15 -3.46 -6.53 16.41
C GLU A 15 -2.50 -7.32 17.30
N LYS A 16 -1.28 -7.56 16.81
CA LYS A 16 -0.19 -8.21 17.58
C LYS A 16 0.51 -7.27 18.56
N GLY A 17 0.17 -5.99 18.59
CA GLY A 17 0.77 -4.98 19.46
C GLY A 17 2.22 -4.61 19.11
N LYS A 18 2.69 -4.97 17.90
CA LYS A 18 4.03 -4.60 17.42
C LYS A 18 4.08 -3.15 16.95
N LEU A 19 2.97 -2.67 16.39
CA LEU A 19 2.78 -1.29 15.96
C LEU A 19 1.62 -0.68 16.74
N LYS A 20 1.72 0.62 17.02
CA LYS A 20 0.62 1.41 17.58
C LYS A 20 -0.18 1.99 16.41
N ASP A 21 -1.51 1.98 16.51
CA ASP A 21 -2.32 2.67 15.51
C ASP A 21 -2.03 4.18 15.60
N PRO A 22 -1.61 4.85 14.51
CA PRO A 22 -1.25 6.27 14.55
C PRO A 22 -2.43 7.19 14.90
N ARG A 23 -3.67 6.67 14.80
CA ARG A 23 -4.94 7.35 15.10
C ARG A 23 -5.35 7.22 16.56
N ASP A 24 -4.70 6.34 17.33
CA ASP A 24 -4.98 6.22 18.75
C ASP A 24 -4.69 7.54 19.47
N ILE A 25 -5.54 7.90 20.44
CA ILE A 25 -5.42 9.14 21.21
C ILE A 25 -4.10 9.25 21.99
N ASP A 26 -3.55 8.11 22.39
CA ASP A 26 -2.27 7.99 23.10
C ASP A 26 -1.08 7.75 22.16
N SER A 27 -1.28 7.83 20.84
CA SER A 27 -0.17 7.75 19.89
C SER A 27 0.73 8.98 20.02
N THR A 28 2.03 8.74 20.18
CA THR A 28 3.08 9.77 20.27
C THR A 28 3.74 9.99 18.90
N PRO A 29 4.47 11.10 18.69
CA PRO A 29 5.23 11.28 17.45
C PRO A 29 6.22 10.13 17.18
N GLU A 30 6.81 9.55 18.23
CA GLU A 30 7.72 8.41 18.07
C GLU A 30 6.99 7.14 17.60
N SER A 31 5.80 6.85 18.15
CA SER A 31 5.03 5.69 17.72
C SER A 31 4.46 5.85 16.31
N ARG A 32 4.13 7.09 15.91
CA ARG A 32 3.72 7.42 14.54
C ARG A 32 4.86 7.27 13.53
N ASN A 33 6.06 7.74 13.87
CA ASN A 33 7.24 7.55 13.01
C ASN A 33 7.56 6.06 12.83
N LYS A 34 7.46 5.23 13.88
CA LYS A 34 7.62 3.77 13.77
C LYS A 34 6.56 3.12 12.87
N PHE A 35 5.33 3.64 12.91
CA PHE A 35 4.27 3.17 12.02
C PHE A 35 4.59 3.55 10.56
N ASP A 36 5.02 4.78 10.31
CA ASP A 36 5.39 5.25 8.97
C ASP A 36 6.59 4.48 8.39
N ASP A 37 7.62 4.23 9.20
CA ASP A 37 8.78 3.43 8.81
C ASP A 37 8.38 1.99 8.41
N ALA A 38 7.44 1.39 9.16
CA ALA A 38 6.93 0.06 8.86
C ALA A 38 6.08 0.06 7.57
N MET A 39 5.25 1.09 7.37
CA MET A 39 4.48 1.27 6.15
C MET A 39 5.41 1.38 4.92
N ASP A 40 6.45 2.21 4.99
CA ASP A 40 7.43 2.34 3.91
C ASP A 40 8.19 1.03 3.66
N GLY A 41 8.50 0.28 4.73
CA GLY A 41 9.09 -1.05 4.64
C GLY A 41 8.19 -2.05 3.90
N TYR A 42 6.90 -2.06 4.20
CA TYR A 42 5.93 -2.91 3.51
C TYR A 42 5.68 -2.47 2.07
N GLU A 43 5.60 -1.16 1.83
CA GLU A 43 5.51 -0.63 0.47
C GLU A 43 6.70 -1.10 -0.36
N ASN A 44 7.93 -0.85 0.10
CA ASN A 44 9.16 -1.27 -0.60
C ASN A 44 9.27 -2.80 -0.77
N GLY A 45 8.87 -3.58 0.24
CA GLY A 45 8.95 -5.05 0.23
C GLY A 45 7.84 -5.74 -0.58
N MET A 46 6.71 -5.07 -0.81
CA MET A 46 5.53 -5.60 -1.50
C MET A 46 5.22 -4.85 -2.81
N VAL A 47 6.13 -3.96 -3.28
CA VAL A 47 5.98 -3.30 -4.59
C VAL A 47 5.81 -4.36 -5.68
N THR A 48 4.68 -4.29 -6.37
CA THR A 48 4.51 -5.01 -7.63
C THR A 48 5.16 -4.16 -8.72
N ARG A 49 6.28 -4.64 -9.26
CA ARG A 49 7.03 -3.93 -10.29
C ARG A 49 6.37 -4.14 -11.64
N PHE A 50 5.94 -3.04 -12.25
CA PHE A 50 5.30 -3.00 -13.58
C PHE A 50 6.21 -2.44 -14.66
N ASP A 51 7.41 -2.02 -14.29
CA ASP A 51 8.47 -1.44 -15.11
C ASP A 51 9.48 -2.47 -15.63
N VAL A 52 9.27 -3.75 -15.32
CA VAL A 52 10.11 -4.86 -15.79
C VAL A 52 9.62 -5.39 -17.14
N ASP A 53 10.55 -5.73 -18.02
CA ASP A 53 10.23 -6.36 -19.30
C ASP A 53 9.46 -7.67 -19.10
N THR A 54 8.52 -7.95 -20.01
CA THR A 54 7.83 -9.24 -20.04
C THR A 54 8.85 -10.35 -20.29
N PRO A 55 8.91 -11.41 -19.46
CA PRO A 55 9.87 -12.49 -19.65
C PRO A 55 9.74 -13.15 -21.03
N ASN A 56 10.88 -13.38 -21.69
CA ASN A 56 10.93 -13.86 -23.08
C ASN A 56 10.54 -15.35 -23.23
N ASP A 57 10.42 -16.07 -22.12
CA ASP A 57 10.01 -17.47 -22.00
C ASP A 57 8.49 -17.65 -21.90
N TRP A 58 7.72 -16.56 -21.81
CA TRP A 58 6.27 -16.60 -21.75
C TRP A 58 5.63 -16.87 -23.12
N SER A 59 4.58 -17.68 -23.13
CA SER A 59 3.71 -17.82 -24.30
C SER A 59 2.95 -16.50 -24.58
N GLU A 60 2.51 -16.29 -25.83
CA GLU A 60 1.71 -15.12 -26.20
C GLU A 60 0.47 -14.93 -25.32
N GLN A 61 -0.17 -16.03 -24.91
CA GLN A 61 -1.33 -16.02 -24.01
C GLN A 61 -0.97 -15.50 -22.62
N GLN A 62 0.17 -15.92 -22.05
CA GLN A 62 0.64 -15.44 -20.76
C GLN A 62 1.02 -13.95 -20.81
N ALA A 63 1.72 -13.53 -21.86
CA ALA A 63 2.08 -12.13 -22.07
C ALA A 63 0.84 -11.23 -22.23
N THR A 64 -0.18 -11.71 -22.94
CA THR A 64 -1.46 -10.99 -23.12
C THR A 64 -2.21 -10.89 -21.79
N LEU A 65 -2.37 -12.00 -21.07
CA LEU A 65 -3.05 -12.02 -19.77
C LEU A 65 -2.37 -11.10 -18.76
N PHE A 66 -1.05 -11.06 -18.72
CA PHE A 66 -0.30 -10.14 -17.86
C PHE A 66 -0.61 -8.68 -18.22
N LYS A 67 -0.53 -8.29 -19.49
CA LYS A 67 -0.87 -6.93 -19.95
C LYS A 67 -2.30 -6.53 -19.59
N ASP A 68 -3.27 -7.42 -19.80
CA ASP A 68 -4.67 -7.15 -19.45
C ASP A 68 -4.85 -6.96 -17.94
N THR A 69 -4.14 -7.77 -17.15
CA THR A 69 -4.11 -7.63 -15.69
C THR A 69 -3.53 -6.26 -15.31
N LEU A 70 -2.39 -5.83 -15.88
CA LEU A 70 -1.80 -4.52 -15.62
C LEU A 70 -2.76 -3.36 -15.89
N VAL A 71 -3.45 -3.41 -17.03
CA VAL A 71 -4.42 -2.38 -17.42
C VAL A 71 -5.61 -2.36 -16.45
N LEU A 72 -6.08 -3.53 -16.01
CA LEU A 72 -7.12 -3.64 -15.00
C LEU A 72 -6.66 -3.02 -13.66
N SER A 73 -5.44 -3.33 -13.22
CA SER A 73 -4.83 -2.77 -12.02
C SER A 73 -4.71 -1.26 -12.05
N ALA A 74 -4.22 -0.72 -13.17
CA ALA A 74 -4.12 0.72 -13.34
C ALA A 74 -5.49 1.40 -13.29
N LYS A 75 -6.52 0.79 -13.88
CA LYS A 75 -7.90 1.31 -13.86
C LYS A 75 -8.52 1.26 -12.47
N LEU A 76 -8.34 0.16 -11.73
CA LEU A 76 -8.81 0.04 -10.36
C LEU A 76 -8.11 1.04 -9.44
N ALA A 77 -6.81 1.21 -9.58
CA ALA A 77 -6.04 2.21 -8.85
C ALA A 77 -6.49 3.65 -9.18
N ALA A 78 -6.79 3.95 -10.44
CA ALA A 78 -7.30 5.27 -10.85
C ALA A 78 -8.72 5.55 -10.35
N LEU A 79 -9.55 4.50 -10.19
CA LEU A 79 -10.89 4.62 -9.63
C LEU A 79 -10.87 4.74 -8.10
N THR A 80 -9.88 4.11 -7.46
CA THR A 80 -9.64 4.24 -6.03
C THR A 80 -9.10 5.64 -5.78
N PRO A 81 -9.86 6.52 -5.12
CA PRO A 81 -9.43 7.88 -5.00
C PRO A 81 -8.11 7.97 -4.22
N PRO A 82 -7.17 8.87 -4.59
CA PRO A 82 -5.96 9.08 -3.81
C PRO A 82 -6.36 9.36 -2.36
N GLN A 83 -5.70 8.67 -1.43
CA GLN A 83 -5.95 8.79 0.01
C GLN A 83 -6.06 10.26 0.40
N GLY A 84 -7.24 10.72 0.84
CA GLY A 84 -7.47 12.14 1.09
C GLY A 84 -8.89 12.66 0.91
N TYR A 85 -9.84 11.85 0.44
CA TYR A 85 -11.26 12.23 0.39
C TYR A 85 -11.82 12.50 1.79
N PRO A 86 -12.80 13.42 1.96
CA PRO A 86 -13.27 13.88 3.27
C PRO A 86 -13.73 12.78 4.24
N ASN A 87 -14.01 11.59 3.72
CA ASN A 87 -14.58 10.43 4.39
C ASN A 87 -13.79 9.12 4.15
N ALA A 88 -12.66 9.15 3.45
CA ALA A 88 -11.79 7.98 3.35
C ALA A 88 -11.00 7.81 4.65
N PRO A 89 -10.87 6.58 5.22
CA PRO A 89 -10.01 6.36 6.38
C PRO A 89 -8.56 6.75 6.04
N ARG A 90 -8.10 7.91 6.54
CA ARG A 90 -6.70 8.30 6.42
C ARG A 90 -5.87 7.44 7.37
N TYR A 91 -4.92 6.68 6.83
CA TYR A 91 -3.90 5.94 7.60
C TYR A 91 -2.55 6.68 7.57
N TYR A 92 -2.59 8.01 7.63
CA TYR A 92 -1.37 8.80 7.74
C TYR A 92 -1.28 9.37 9.14
N SER A 93 -0.06 9.37 9.67
CA SER A 93 0.32 10.23 10.78
C SER A 93 0.01 11.70 10.43
N PRO A 94 -0.45 12.54 11.36
CA PRO A 94 -0.62 13.97 11.13
C PRO A 94 0.60 14.61 10.45
N GLU A 95 1.79 14.17 10.82
CA GLU A 95 3.08 14.64 10.34
C GLU A 95 3.28 14.42 8.82
N ARG A 96 2.70 13.36 8.24
CA ARG A 96 2.71 13.14 6.78
C ARG A 96 1.71 14.01 6.01
N LEU A 97 0.76 14.63 6.70
CA LEU A 97 -0.25 15.49 6.08
C LEU A 97 0.13 16.97 6.08
N GLU A 98 1.22 17.34 6.77
CA GLU A 98 1.72 18.71 6.91
C GLU A 98 2.78 19.09 5.86
N ILE A 99 3.01 18.26 4.84
CA ILE A 99 3.98 18.48 3.75
C ILE A 99 3.41 19.40 2.65
#